data_AF-A0A4P9YSX6-F1
#
_entry.id   AF-A0A4P9YSX6-F1
#
_cell.length_a   1.000
_cell.length_b   1.000
_cell.length_c   1.000
_cell.angle_alpha   90.00
_cell.angle_beta   90.00
_cell.angle_gamma   90.00
#
_symmetry.space_group_name_H-M   'P 1'
#
loop_
_entity.id
_entity.type
_entity.pdbx_description
1 polymer ?
#
loop_
_entity_poly.entity_id
_entity_poly.type
_entity_poly.pdbx_seq_one_letter_code
_entity_poly.pdbx_strand_id
1 'polypeptide(L)'
;MGFAVYKIIQSLPEIPAEPVDPMMARYGTNRMPNWHPTPFKSIENASRSPCPLLNTLANHGYLPRDGRSINRKMLGNALDHLNIAPSVRDVLVGGVKPLLRPPPGIDQASDVDADDLVFDLADLQRHGLIEHDVSLTRHDYRASLGEDRHWQVDARLVQQLKGFADREGFLSYGALARVRNLRQAQCKDELAQIKAHNE
;
A
#
# COMPACT_ATOMS: atom_id res chain seq x y z
N MET A 1 -42.05 -12.88 17.22
CA MET A 1 -40.96 -12.07 16.62
C MET A 1 -40.63 -10.78 17.37
N GLY A 2 -41.48 -10.23 18.26
CA GLY A 2 -41.22 -8.94 18.92
C GLY A 2 -40.13 -8.92 20.02
N PHE A 3 -40.02 -9.98 20.83
CA PHE A 3 -39.09 -10.00 21.98
C PHE A 3 -37.61 -10.14 21.60
N ALA A 4 -37.32 -10.90 20.53
CA ALA A 4 -35.95 -11.12 20.06
C ALA A 4 -35.35 -9.85 19.44
N VAL A 5 -36.15 -9.11 18.66
CA VAL A 5 -35.73 -7.83 18.06
C VAL A 5 -35.53 -6.77 19.14
N TYR A 6 -36.40 -6.74 20.16
CA TYR A 6 -36.27 -5.81 21.29
C TYR A 6 -34.98 -6.02 22.10
N LYS A 7 -34.62 -7.28 22.38
CA LYS A 7 -33.36 -7.59 23.07
C LYS A 7 -32.13 -7.23 22.24
N ILE A 8 -32.20 -7.38 20.91
CA ILE A 8 -31.12 -6.96 20.01
C ILE A 8 -30.96 -5.44 20.06
N ILE A 9 -32.07 -4.68 19.98
CA ILE A 9 -32.03 -3.21 20.04
C ILE A 9 -31.49 -2.71 21.38
N GLN A 10 -31.85 -3.34 22.50
CA GLN A 10 -31.31 -2.98 23.83
C GLN A 10 -29.84 -3.36 24.04
N SER A 11 -29.30 -4.26 23.22
CA SER A 11 -27.88 -4.65 23.26
C SER A 11 -26.99 -3.79 22.36
N LEU A 12 -27.59 -2.90 21.54
CA LEU A 12 -26.83 -1.95 20.74
C LEU A 12 -26.28 -0.85 21.65
N PRO A 13 -25.03 -0.44 21.45
CA PRO A 13 -24.45 0.68 22.18
C PRO A 13 -25.28 1.96 21.93
N GLU A 14 -25.41 2.80 22.96
CA GLU A 14 -26.07 4.10 22.83
C GLU A 14 -25.41 4.90 21.70
N ILE A 15 -26.24 5.41 20.77
CA ILE A 15 -25.78 6.33 19.74
C ILE A 15 -25.44 7.65 20.45
N PRO A 16 -24.21 8.19 20.33
CA PRO A 16 -23.85 9.45 20.97
C PRO A 16 -24.81 10.56 20.55
N ALA A 17 -25.33 11.32 21.52
CA ALA A 17 -26.23 12.45 21.28
C ALA A 17 -25.54 13.67 20.65
N GLU A 18 -24.21 13.71 20.69
CA GLU A 18 -23.38 14.78 20.12
C GLU A 18 -23.11 14.56 18.63
N PRO A 19 -22.92 15.63 17.83
CA PRO A 19 -22.49 15.50 16.45
C PRO A 19 -21.19 14.72 16.38
N VAL A 20 -21.22 13.52 15.80
CA VAL A 20 -20.00 12.76 15.54
C VAL A 20 -19.22 13.55 14.49
N ASP A 21 -17.99 13.96 14.83
CA ASP A 21 -17.05 14.59 13.90
C ASP A 21 -17.11 13.82 12.56
N PRO A 22 -17.36 14.46 11.40
CA PRO A 22 -17.53 13.77 10.13
C PRO A 22 -16.34 12.86 9.76
N MET A 23 -15.13 13.20 10.20
CA MET A 23 -13.93 12.39 10.08
C MET A 23 -14.00 11.18 11.02
N MET A 24 -14.40 11.34 12.28
CA MET A 24 -14.59 10.22 13.22
C MET A 24 -15.77 9.32 12.84
N ALA A 25 -16.85 9.88 12.29
CA ALA A 25 -18.00 9.14 11.80
C ALA A 25 -17.66 8.30 10.57
N ARG A 26 -16.73 8.78 9.72
CA ARG A 26 -16.30 8.08 8.50
C ARG A 26 -15.13 7.12 8.73
N TYR A 27 -14.17 7.47 9.58
CA TYR A 27 -12.91 6.73 9.75
C TYR A 27 -12.80 5.98 11.10
N GLY A 28 -13.75 6.21 12.02
CA GLY A 28 -13.69 5.68 13.37
C GLY A 28 -12.56 6.29 14.20
N THR A 29 -12.38 5.79 15.41
CA THR A 29 -11.21 6.09 16.24
C THR A 29 -9.98 5.44 15.63
N ASN A 30 -8.93 6.21 15.32
CA ASN A 30 -7.64 5.63 14.91
C ASN A 30 -7.10 4.74 16.04
N ARG A 31 -7.02 3.42 15.81
CA ARG A 31 -6.58 2.43 16.80
C ARG A 31 -5.09 2.11 16.75
N MET A 32 -4.31 2.84 15.96
CA MET A 32 -2.87 2.65 15.87
C MET A 32 -2.19 3.32 17.09
N PRO A 33 -1.89 2.59 18.19
CA PRO A 33 -1.55 3.20 19.49
C PRO A 33 -0.20 3.92 19.45
N ASN A 34 0.63 3.54 18.48
CA ASN A 34 1.97 4.06 18.24
C ASN A 34 2.04 4.88 16.94
N TRP A 35 0.92 5.41 16.44
CA TRP A 35 0.95 6.43 15.38
C TRP A 35 1.52 7.71 15.98
N HIS A 36 2.84 7.70 16.16
CA HIS A 36 3.57 8.85 16.61
C HIS A 36 3.76 9.73 15.38
N PRO A 37 3.25 10.96 15.36
CA PRO A 37 3.83 12.00 14.52
C PRO A 37 5.19 12.38 15.13
N THR A 38 6.13 11.43 15.23
CA THR A 38 7.54 11.83 15.28
C THR A 38 7.79 12.61 14.00
N PRO A 39 8.49 13.76 14.02
CA PRO A 39 8.90 14.42 12.79
C PRO A 39 9.55 13.34 11.90
N PHE A 40 8.97 13.12 10.72
CA PHE A 40 9.48 12.11 9.81
C PHE A 40 10.95 12.44 9.53
N LYS A 41 11.87 11.62 10.05
CA LYS A 41 13.28 11.70 9.73
C LYS A 41 13.56 10.62 8.69
N SER A 42 13.77 11.06 7.45
CA SER A 42 14.20 10.16 6.39
C SER A 42 15.52 9.52 6.81
N ILE A 43 15.58 8.20 6.72
CA ILE A 43 16.85 7.48 6.79
C ILE A 43 17.48 7.59 5.41
N GLU A 44 18.74 8.00 5.36
CA GLU A 44 19.48 8.06 4.10
C GLU A 44 19.61 6.65 3.51
N ASN A 45 19.42 6.53 2.19
CA ASN A 45 19.44 5.24 1.49
C ASN A 45 18.47 4.19 2.07
N ALA A 46 17.35 4.62 2.67
CA ALA A 46 16.33 3.70 3.13
C ALA A 46 15.69 2.95 1.93
N SER A 47 15.53 1.64 2.06
CA SER A 47 14.84 0.80 1.11
C SER A 47 13.34 1.14 1.09
N ARG A 48 12.77 1.38 -0.08
CA ARG A 48 11.36 1.73 -0.27
C ARG A 48 10.78 1.03 -1.49
N SER A 49 9.46 0.88 -1.50
CA SER A 49 8.71 0.14 -2.51
C SER A 49 7.83 1.06 -3.36
N PRO A 50 7.25 0.59 -4.48
CA PRO A 50 6.16 1.29 -5.16
C PRO A 50 4.88 1.41 -4.29
N CYS A 51 4.76 0.61 -3.21
CA CYS A 51 3.56 0.56 -2.38
C CYS A 51 3.53 1.70 -1.34
N PRO A 52 2.54 2.63 -1.41
CA PRO A 52 2.44 3.71 -0.43
C PRO A 52 2.16 3.20 1.00
N LEU A 53 1.45 2.08 1.14
CA LEU A 53 1.11 1.49 2.44
C LEU A 53 2.37 1.04 3.20
N LEU A 54 3.20 0.21 2.59
CA LEU A 54 4.40 -0.34 3.23
C LEU A 54 5.44 0.73 3.50
N ASN A 55 5.59 1.70 2.59
CA ASN A 55 6.45 2.86 2.82
C ASN A 55 6.01 3.65 4.04
N THR A 56 4.70 3.84 4.23
CA THR A 56 4.14 4.51 5.41
C THR A 56 4.41 3.71 6.67
N LEU A 57 4.16 2.39 6.67
CA LEU A 57 4.45 1.52 7.81
C LEU A 57 5.93 1.57 8.21
N ALA A 58 6.86 1.56 7.25
CA ALA A 58 8.29 1.73 7.54
C ALA A 58 8.62 3.14 8.07
N ASN A 59 8.07 4.19 7.45
CA ASN A 59 8.27 5.57 7.91
C ASN A 59 7.80 5.79 9.36
N HIS A 60 6.77 5.06 9.78
CA HIS A 60 6.20 5.13 11.13
C HIS A 60 6.74 4.06 12.09
N GLY A 61 7.65 3.18 11.65
CA GLY A 61 8.30 2.18 12.52
C GLY A 61 7.46 0.93 12.82
N TYR A 62 6.40 0.69 12.07
CA TYR A 62 5.65 -0.59 12.09
C TYR A 62 6.35 -1.69 11.30
N LEU A 63 7.16 -1.27 10.33
CA LEU A 63 8.20 -2.08 9.70
C LEU A 63 9.56 -1.46 10.05
N PRO A 64 10.68 -2.19 9.88
CA PRO A 64 12.02 -1.62 9.96
C PRO A 64 12.09 -0.30 9.19
N ARG A 65 12.54 0.77 9.86
CA ARG A 65 12.49 2.14 9.30
C ARG A 65 13.36 2.29 8.05
N ASP A 66 14.42 1.50 7.98
CA ASP A 66 15.32 1.39 6.83
C ASP A 66 14.72 0.55 5.69
N GLY A 67 13.59 -0.12 5.91
CA GLY A 67 12.86 -0.92 4.93
C GLY A 67 13.55 -2.23 4.55
N ARG A 68 14.42 -2.77 5.41
CA ARG A 68 15.22 -3.97 5.12
C ARG A 68 14.90 -5.14 6.06
N SER A 69 15.25 -6.33 5.61
CA SER A 69 15.17 -7.59 6.37
C SER A 69 13.78 -7.84 7.00
N ILE A 70 12.75 -7.69 6.17
CA ILE A 70 11.35 -7.87 6.58
C ILE A 70 10.96 -9.32 6.34
N ASN A 71 10.58 -10.05 7.40
CA ASN A 71 10.00 -11.38 7.26
C ASN A 71 8.46 -11.34 7.19
N ARG A 72 7.84 -12.49 6.88
CA ARG A 72 6.38 -12.60 6.74
C ARG A 72 5.62 -12.26 8.02
N LYS A 73 6.16 -12.62 9.19
CA LYS A 73 5.55 -12.35 10.49
C LYS A 73 5.51 -10.85 10.78
N MET A 74 6.61 -10.14 10.51
CA MET A 74 6.70 -8.68 10.64
C MET A 74 5.69 -8.00 9.71
N LEU A 75 5.61 -8.44 8.44
CA LEU A 75 4.64 -7.92 7.49
C LEU A 75 3.19 -8.17 7.96
N GLY A 76 2.88 -9.39 8.39
CA GLY A 76 1.55 -9.74 8.90
C GLY A 76 1.14 -8.89 10.10
N ASN A 77 2.03 -8.74 11.08
CA ASN A 77 1.79 -7.91 12.26
C ASN A 77 1.59 -6.43 11.89
N ALA A 78 2.39 -5.90 10.97
CA ALA A 78 2.26 -4.51 10.51
C ALA A 78 0.92 -4.25 9.81
N LEU A 79 0.44 -5.20 9.00
CA LEU A 79 -0.86 -5.12 8.32
C LEU A 79 -2.06 -5.30 9.28
N ASP A 80 -1.88 -6.04 10.38
CA ASP A 80 -2.92 -6.23 11.40
C ASP A 80 -3.32 -4.90 12.07
N HIS A 81 -2.35 -4.00 12.26
CA HIS A 81 -2.62 -2.64 12.79
C HIS A 81 -3.52 -1.78 11.91
N LEU A 82 -3.69 -2.13 10.63
CA LEU A 82 -4.52 -1.42 9.67
C LEU A 82 -5.96 -1.95 9.59
N ASN A 83 -6.31 -2.91 10.45
CA ASN A 83 -7.63 -3.56 10.46
C ASN A 83 -7.98 -4.21 9.11
N ILE A 84 -6.95 -4.71 8.41
CA ILE A 84 -7.12 -5.50 7.18
C ILE A 84 -7.63 -6.88 7.56
N ALA A 85 -8.69 -7.34 6.90
CA ALA A 85 -9.28 -8.66 7.17
C ALA A 85 -8.21 -9.78 7.05
N PRO A 86 -8.21 -10.79 7.93
CA PRO A 86 -7.18 -11.83 7.95
C PRO A 86 -6.95 -12.49 6.59
N SER A 87 -8.01 -12.82 5.85
CA SER A 87 -7.90 -13.44 4.52
C SER A 87 -7.20 -12.55 3.50
N VAL A 88 -7.43 -11.23 3.54
CA VAL A 88 -6.76 -10.26 2.66
C VAL A 88 -5.29 -10.14 3.07
N ARG A 89 -5.01 -10.09 4.37
CA ARG A 89 -3.63 -10.06 4.88
C ARG A 89 -2.86 -11.30 4.43
N ASP A 90 -3.45 -12.48 4.52
CA ASP A 90 -2.79 -13.73 4.13
C ASP A 90 -2.42 -13.74 2.64
N VAL A 91 -3.28 -13.20 1.78
CA VAL A 91 -2.97 -12.99 0.34
C VAL A 91 -1.82 -12.01 0.17
N LEU A 92 -1.82 -10.87 0.87
CA LEU A 92 -0.77 -9.86 0.77
C LEU A 92 0.59 -10.39 1.26
N VAL A 93 0.61 -11.13 2.37
CA VAL A 93 1.81 -11.78 2.92
C VAL A 93 2.28 -12.91 2.01
N GLY A 94 1.36 -13.68 1.42
CA GLY A 94 1.68 -14.72 0.45
C GLY A 94 2.32 -14.17 -0.82
N GLY A 95 1.91 -12.97 -1.26
CA GLY A 95 2.42 -12.32 -2.47
C GLY A 95 3.93 -12.06 -2.45
N VAL A 96 4.55 -11.84 -1.28
CA VAL A 96 6.00 -11.58 -1.18
C VAL A 96 6.85 -12.85 -1.21
N LYS A 97 6.24 -14.05 -1.19
CA LYS A 97 6.97 -15.33 -1.18
C LYS A 97 8.07 -15.43 -2.25
N PRO A 98 7.88 -14.99 -3.51
CA PRO A 98 8.92 -15.05 -4.55
C PRO A 98 10.13 -14.12 -4.31
N LEU A 99 10.03 -13.20 -3.35
CA LEU A 99 11.06 -12.21 -3.00
C LEU A 99 11.91 -12.65 -1.80
N LEU A 100 11.46 -13.68 -1.08
CA LEU A 100 12.09 -14.12 0.15
C LEU A 100 13.46 -14.74 -0.11
N ARG A 101 14.44 -14.32 0.68
CA ARG A 101 15.84 -14.75 0.64
C ARG A 101 16.39 -14.96 2.06
N PRO A 102 17.54 -15.64 2.22
CA PRO A 102 18.25 -15.68 3.48
C PRO A 102 18.52 -14.26 4.01
N PRO A 103 18.50 -14.04 5.34
CA PRO A 103 18.91 -12.78 5.92
C PRO A 103 20.42 -12.53 5.70
N PRO A 104 20.87 -11.27 5.77
CA PRO A 104 22.29 -10.94 5.60
C PRO A 104 23.20 -11.75 6.52
N GLY A 105 24.27 -12.30 5.96
CA GLY A 105 25.23 -13.13 6.69
C GLY A 105 24.93 -14.63 6.68
N ILE A 106 23.86 -15.08 6.00
CA ILE A 106 23.58 -16.49 5.74
C ILE A 106 23.54 -16.72 4.22
N ASP A 107 24.32 -17.69 3.74
CA ASP A 107 24.49 -17.91 2.30
C ASP A 107 23.35 -18.74 1.71
N GLN A 108 22.86 -19.76 2.43
CA GLN A 108 21.89 -20.71 1.91
C GLN A 108 20.53 -20.58 2.58
N ALA A 109 19.46 -20.61 1.79
CA ALA A 109 18.09 -20.62 2.29
C ALA A 109 17.72 -21.90 3.06
N SER A 110 18.45 -22.99 2.82
CA SER A 110 18.31 -24.23 3.59
C SER A 110 18.73 -24.09 5.05
N ASP A 111 19.53 -23.08 5.36
CA ASP A 111 20.14 -22.89 6.68
C ASP A 111 19.29 -21.95 7.56
N VAL A 112 18.14 -21.51 7.04
CA VAL A 112 17.21 -20.61 7.71
C VAL A 112 15.81 -21.22 7.71
N ASP A 113 15.09 -21.06 8.81
CA ASP A 113 13.68 -21.41 8.83
C ASP A 113 12.90 -20.57 7.81
N ALA A 114 11.89 -21.18 7.18
CA ALA A 114 11.13 -20.53 6.11
C ALA A 114 10.42 -19.24 6.57
N ASP A 115 10.16 -19.09 7.88
CA ASP A 115 9.57 -17.90 8.49
C ASP A 115 10.58 -16.79 8.77
N ASP A 116 11.87 -17.11 8.76
CA ASP A 116 12.97 -16.18 8.97
C ASP A 116 13.58 -15.68 7.66
N LEU A 117 13.13 -16.20 6.52
CA LEU A 117 13.44 -15.61 5.22
C LEU A 117 12.86 -14.19 5.14
N VAL A 118 13.63 -13.30 4.52
CA VAL A 118 13.36 -11.87 4.49
C VAL A 118 13.30 -11.33 3.06
N PHE A 119 12.70 -10.15 2.93
CA PHE A 119 12.84 -9.29 1.77
C PHE A 119 13.04 -7.83 2.23
N ASP A 120 13.54 -6.99 1.33
CA ASP A 120 13.63 -5.55 1.50
C ASP A 120 12.52 -4.89 0.67
N LEU A 121 12.05 -3.71 1.08
CA LEU A 121 10.99 -3.00 0.35
C LEU A 121 11.35 -2.72 -1.13
N ALA A 122 12.63 -2.55 -1.44
CA ALA A 122 13.11 -2.38 -2.81
C ALA A 122 12.92 -3.63 -3.69
N ASP A 123 12.78 -4.83 -3.13
CA ASP A 123 12.52 -6.04 -3.93
C ASP A 123 11.15 -5.98 -4.63
N LEU A 124 10.22 -5.21 -4.07
CA LEU A 124 8.92 -4.95 -4.67
C LEU A 124 8.99 -4.02 -5.89
N GLN A 125 10.15 -3.45 -6.22
CA GLN A 125 10.36 -2.62 -7.41
C GLN A 125 10.48 -3.44 -8.70
N ARG A 126 10.70 -4.76 -8.58
CA ARG A 126 10.81 -5.66 -9.73
C ARG A 126 9.48 -5.73 -10.48
N HIS A 127 9.51 -5.25 -11.72
CA HIS A 127 8.36 -5.27 -12.62
C HIS A 127 7.88 -6.69 -12.94
N GLY A 128 6.57 -6.86 -13.02
CA GLY A 128 5.93 -8.11 -13.44
C GLY A 128 5.78 -9.17 -12.35
N LEU A 129 6.15 -8.86 -11.09
CA LEU A 129 5.77 -9.65 -9.93
C LEU A 129 4.50 -9.08 -9.29
N ILE A 130 4.67 -8.15 -8.35
CA ILE A 130 3.58 -7.39 -7.74
C ILE A 130 3.48 -6.02 -8.41
N GLU A 131 4.62 -5.39 -8.69
CA GLU A 131 4.65 -4.13 -9.42
C GLU A 131 4.18 -4.36 -10.86
N HIS A 132 3.35 -3.43 -11.33
CA HIS A 132 2.66 -3.52 -12.60
C HIS A 132 2.39 -2.12 -13.19
N ASP A 133 2.22 -2.09 -14.50
CA ASP A 133 1.78 -0.91 -15.24
C ASP A 133 0.40 -0.41 -14.78
N VAL A 134 0.04 0.81 -15.20
CA VAL A 134 -1.25 1.44 -14.90
C VAL A 134 -1.35 1.82 -13.41
N SER A 135 -0.21 2.01 -12.75
CA SER A 135 -0.15 2.53 -11.39
C SER A 135 -0.80 3.93 -11.31
N LEU A 136 -1.41 4.23 -10.16
CA LEU A 136 -2.15 5.50 -9.98
C LEU A 136 -1.23 6.73 -9.85
N THR A 137 -0.01 6.52 -9.35
CA THR A 137 0.90 7.61 -8.95
C THR A 137 2.36 7.37 -9.37
N ARG A 138 2.62 6.27 -10.07
CA ARG A 138 3.92 5.85 -10.60
C ARG A 138 3.76 5.63 -12.11
N HIS A 139 4.84 5.83 -12.87
CA HIS A 139 4.83 5.56 -14.31
C HIS A 139 4.76 4.06 -14.60
N ASP A 140 4.54 3.73 -15.86
CA ASP A 140 4.65 2.36 -16.35
C ASP A 140 6.11 2.00 -16.60
N TYR A 141 6.44 0.71 -16.49
CA TYR A 141 7.81 0.26 -16.76
C TYR A 141 8.11 0.34 -18.25
N ARG A 142 9.15 1.10 -18.60
CA ARG A 142 9.66 1.21 -19.97
C ARG A 142 11.18 1.26 -19.89
N ALA A 143 11.85 0.18 -20.28
CA ALA A 143 13.32 0.11 -20.25
C ALA A 143 13.99 1.28 -21.00
N SER A 144 13.38 1.75 -22.10
CA SER A 144 13.89 2.87 -22.89
C SER A 144 13.72 4.25 -22.25
N LEU A 145 12.90 4.40 -21.21
CA LEU A 145 12.58 5.69 -20.59
C LEU A 145 13.14 5.83 -19.17
N GLY A 146 13.97 4.87 -18.74
CA GLY A 146 14.57 4.81 -17.41
C GLY A 146 13.98 3.69 -16.57
N GLU A 147 14.85 2.86 -15.99
CA GLU A 147 14.47 1.66 -15.25
C GLU A 147 13.73 1.97 -13.94
N ASP A 148 13.89 3.17 -13.37
CA ASP A 148 13.41 3.46 -12.02
C ASP A 148 12.03 4.14 -11.95
N ARG A 149 11.50 4.57 -13.09
CA ARG A 149 10.34 5.46 -13.16
C ARG A 149 9.05 4.84 -12.61
N HIS A 150 8.95 3.51 -12.62
CA HIS A 150 7.72 2.79 -12.23
C HIS A 150 7.60 2.51 -10.74
N TRP A 151 8.65 2.75 -9.95
CA TRP A 151 8.54 2.72 -8.49
C TRP A 151 8.64 4.10 -7.83
N GLN A 152 9.21 5.08 -8.52
CA GLN A 152 9.28 6.45 -8.04
C GLN A 152 7.93 7.18 -8.16
N VAL A 153 7.57 7.93 -7.11
CA VAL A 153 6.36 8.77 -7.14
C VAL A 153 6.51 9.84 -8.20
N ASP A 154 5.51 9.97 -9.08
CA ASP A 154 5.43 11.06 -10.03
C ASP A 154 4.45 12.14 -9.54
N ALA A 155 4.95 13.37 -9.41
CA ALA A 155 4.15 14.49 -8.92
C ALA A 155 2.95 14.81 -9.82
N ARG A 156 3.07 14.64 -11.14
CA ARG A 156 1.97 14.92 -12.09
C ARG A 156 0.87 13.88 -11.95
N LEU A 157 1.20 12.60 -11.81
CA LEU A 157 0.22 11.54 -11.56
C LEU A 157 -0.46 11.69 -10.20
N VAL A 158 0.26 12.16 -9.17
CA VAL A 158 -0.37 12.53 -7.89
C VAL A 158 -1.36 13.68 -8.08
N GLN A 159 -1.02 14.75 -8.80
CA GLN A 159 -1.97 15.83 -9.07
C GLN A 159 -3.14 15.35 -9.93
N GLN A 160 -2.90 14.46 -10.90
CA GLN A 160 -3.95 13.84 -11.69
C GLN A 160 -4.94 13.10 -10.80
N LEU A 161 -4.46 12.22 -9.89
CA LEU A 161 -5.32 11.51 -8.95
C LEU A 161 -6.14 12.48 -8.09
N LYS A 162 -5.50 13.54 -7.57
CA LYS A 162 -6.18 14.58 -6.80
C LYS A 162 -7.27 15.31 -7.59
N GLY A 163 -7.10 15.47 -8.91
CA GLY A 163 -8.11 16.08 -9.77
C GLY A 163 -9.43 15.31 -9.86
N PHE A 164 -9.45 14.04 -9.43
CA PHE A 164 -10.68 13.24 -9.36
C PHE A 164 -11.37 13.28 -8.00
N ALA A 165 -10.77 13.95 -7.01
CA ALA A 165 -11.41 14.16 -5.73
C ALA A 165 -12.62 15.11 -5.87
N ASP A 166 -13.61 14.97 -5.01
CA ASP A 166 -14.73 15.91 -4.93
C ASP A 166 -14.31 17.26 -4.30
N ARG A 167 -15.27 18.17 -4.14
CA ARG A 167 -15.03 19.51 -3.56
C ARG A 167 -14.53 19.47 -2.12
N GLU A 168 -14.78 18.38 -1.41
CA GLU A 168 -14.32 18.17 -0.04
C GLU A 168 -12.98 17.43 0.01
N GLY A 169 -12.42 17.05 -1.14
CA GLY A 169 -11.13 16.37 -1.26
C GLY A 169 -11.21 14.84 -1.16
N PHE A 170 -12.40 14.23 -1.26
CA PHE A 170 -12.54 12.78 -1.16
C PHE A 170 -12.50 12.08 -2.52
N LEU A 171 -11.89 10.88 -2.54
CA LEU A 171 -11.92 9.96 -3.68
C LEU A 171 -12.98 8.90 -3.46
N SER A 172 -14.07 8.97 -4.23
CA SER A 172 -15.09 7.92 -4.26
C SER A 172 -14.64 6.70 -5.07
N TYR A 173 -15.32 5.55 -4.90
CA TYR A 173 -15.09 4.37 -5.77
C TYR A 173 -15.23 4.71 -7.26
N GLY A 174 -16.25 5.51 -7.61
CA GLY A 174 -16.45 5.98 -8.98
C GLY A 174 -15.28 6.85 -9.47
N ALA A 175 -14.71 7.70 -8.62
CA ALA A 175 -13.52 8.46 -8.95
C ALA A 175 -12.32 7.56 -9.23
N LEU A 176 -12.03 6.59 -8.35
CA LEU A 176 -10.93 5.64 -8.52
C LEU A 176 -11.08 4.78 -9.78
N ALA A 177 -12.29 4.32 -10.09
CA ALA A 177 -12.58 3.57 -11.31
C ALA A 177 -12.29 4.41 -12.57
N ARG A 178 -12.69 5.69 -12.58
CA ARG A 178 -12.39 6.59 -13.70
C ARG A 178 -10.89 6.86 -13.84
N VAL A 179 -10.17 7.08 -12.74
CA VAL A 179 -8.71 7.25 -12.78
C VAL A 179 -8.03 5.99 -13.33
N ARG A 180 -8.48 4.80 -12.91
CA ARG A 180 -7.94 3.54 -13.42
C ARG A 180 -8.15 3.42 -14.94
N ASN A 181 -9.34 3.74 -15.44
CA ASN A 181 -9.61 3.74 -16.89
C ASN A 181 -8.73 4.76 -17.63
N LEU A 182 -8.55 5.95 -17.07
CA LEU A 182 -7.64 6.97 -17.64
C LEU A 182 -6.20 6.45 -17.72
N ARG A 183 -5.69 5.86 -16.64
CA ARG A 183 -4.34 5.27 -16.63
C ARG A 183 -4.21 4.16 -17.67
N GLN A 184 -5.26 3.34 -17.89
CA GLN A 184 -5.23 2.29 -18.92
C GLN A 184 -5.15 2.87 -20.34
N ALA A 185 -5.85 3.98 -20.61
CA ALA A 185 -5.74 4.67 -21.88
C ALA A 185 -4.34 5.26 -22.08
N GLN A 186 -3.82 5.99 -21.07
CA GLN A 186 -2.48 6.59 -21.10
C GLN A 186 -1.37 5.54 -21.31
N CYS A 187 -1.50 4.37 -20.70
CA CYS A 187 -0.60 3.23 -20.91
C CYS A 187 -0.56 2.80 -22.38
N LYS A 188 -1.73 2.65 -23.02
CA LYS A 188 -1.83 2.27 -24.43
C LYS A 188 -1.25 3.34 -25.36
N ASP A 189 -1.51 4.61 -25.07
CA ASP A 189 -1.02 5.74 -25.86
C ASP A 189 0.51 5.84 -25.78
N GLU A 190 1.10 5.70 -24.59
CA GLU A 190 2.56 5.69 -24.42
C GLU A 190 3.21 4.54 -25.20
N LEU A 191 2.62 3.34 -25.17
CA LEU A 191 3.09 2.20 -25.95
C LEU A 191 3.03 2.46 -27.46
N ALA A 192 1.97 3.10 -27.94
CA ALA A 192 1.84 3.46 -29.36
C ALA A 192 2.91 4.48 -29.79
N GLN A 193 3.17 5.48 -28.93
CA GLN A 193 4.19 6.50 -29.19
C GLN A 193 5.61 5.90 -29.23
N ILE A 194 5.94 5.00 -28.30
CA ILE A 194 7.25 4.32 -28.29
C ILE A 194 7.44 3.50 -29.58
N LYS A 195 6.41 2.77 -30.02
CA LYS A 195 6.47 2.01 -31.27
C LYS A 195 6.72 2.91 -32.47
N ALA A 196 5.96 3.99 -32.59
CA ALA A 196 6.09 4.95 -33.69
C ALA A 196 7.45 5.68 -33.72
N HIS A 197 8.16 5.78 -32.58
CA HIS A 197 9.49 6.38 -32.53
C HIS A 197 10.62 5.41 -32.92
N ASN A 198 10.35 4.10 -32.85
CA ASN A 198 11.33 3.05 -33.16
C ASN A 198 11.20 2.48 -34.58
N GLU A 199 10.17 2.91 -35.33
CA GLU A 199 9.96 2.65 -36.75
C GLU A 199 10.56 3.77 -37.61
#